data_AF-A0A7C7JV99-F1
#
_entry.id   AF-A0A7C7JV99-F1
#
_cell.length_a   1.000
_cell.length_b   1.000
_cell.length_c   1.000
_cell.angle_alpha   90.00
_cell.angle_beta   90.00
_cell.angle_gamma   90.00
#
_symmetry.space_group_name_H-M   'P 1'
#
loop_
_entity.id
_entity.type
_entity.pdbx_description
1 polymer ?
#
loop_
_entity_poly.entity_id
_entity_poly.type
_entity_poly.pdbx_seq_one_letter_code
_entity_poly.pdbx_strand_id
1 'polypeptide(L)'
;MPRTHQLDKYRNIGIMAHIDAGKTTTTERILYYTGKSHKIGEVHDGAATMDWMEQEQERGITITSAATTCFWRDHRINIIDTPGHVDFTIEVERSLKVLDGAVAIFDGVAGVEPQSETVWRQADKYKVPRICFVNKLDRTGANFLMCVDMIKDRLGSKPLVTQIPVGIEASFKGVVDLIKMKAIIWKDETLGAEFETKDIPEDLKESANKYRKELLELAVEQDEKLMEDYLNGKEISEKNIIKCIRKGCLKFDFVPVLTGSAFKNKGVQPLLDAVVDYLPSPIDI
;
A
#
# COMPACT_ATOMS: atom_id res chain seq x y z
N MET A 1 -1.44 16.50 25.59
CA MET A 1 0.03 16.45 25.38
C MET A 1 0.42 17.45 24.31
N PRO A 2 1.51 18.21 24.47
CA PRO A 2 2.00 19.11 23.43
C PRO A 2 2.41 18.33 22.16
N ARG A 3 2.29 18.96 20.99
CA ARG A 3 2.66 18.36 19.70
C ARG A 3 4.17 18.08 19.69
N THR A 4 4.54 16.80 19.55
CA THR A 4 5.93 16.34 19.48
C THR A 4 6.55 16.47 18.08
N HIS A 5 5.71 16.58 17.04
CA HIS A 5 6.12 16.60 15.63
C HIS A 5 5.37 17.73 14.91
N GLN A 6 5.94 18.23 13.80
CA GLN A 6 5.25 19.17 12.90
C GLN A 6 4.10 18.46 12.17
N LEU A 7 3.04 19.19 11.82
CA LEU A 7 1.81 18.62 11.26
C LEU A 7 2.02 17.92 9.90
N ASP A 8 2.95 18.43 9.08
CA ASP A 8 3.35 17.83 7.80
C ASP A 8 4.00 16.45 7.95
N LYS A 9 4.48 16.11 9.16
CA LYS A 9 5.06 14.80 9.50
C LYS A 9 4.07 13.80 10.06
N TYR A 10 2.77 14.12 10.10
CA TYR A 10 1.72 13.17 10.49
C TYR A 10 1.18 12.45 9.26
N ARG A 11 0.87 11.16 9.41
CA ARG A 11 0.07 10.37 8.48
C ARG A 11 -1.03 9.66 9.26
N ASN A 12 -2.28 10.08 9.10
CA ASN A 12 -3.43 9.39 9.69
C ASN A 12 -4.05 8.49 8.63
N ILE A 13 -3.78 7.19 8.73
CA ILE A 13 -4.12 6.22 7.67
C ILE A 13 -5.03 5.12 8.16
N GLY A 14 -5.98 4.72 7.31
CA GLY A 14 -6.74 3.49 7.48
C GLY A 14 -6.15 2.36 6.64
N ILE A 15 -6.24 1.13 7.14
CA ILE A 15 -6.00 -0.05 6.30
C ILE A 15 -7.36 -0.64 5.97
N MET A 16 -7.68 -0.67 4.68
CA MET A 16 -8.98 -1.10 4.16
C MET A 16 -8.81 -2.29 3.22
N ALA A 17 -9.63 -3.32 3.38
CA ALA A 17 -9.52 -4.54 2.58
C ALA A 17 -10.80 -5.37 2.63
N HIS A 18 -10.95 -6.33 1.71
CA HIS A 18 -11.88 -7.43 1.89
C HIS A 18 -11.44 -8.36 3.05
N ILE A 19 -12.35 -9.22 3.50
CA ILE A 19 -12.06 -10.32 4.43
C ILE A 19 -10.94 -11.16 3.84
N ASP A 20 -10.04 -11.62 4.70
CA ASP A 20 -8.90 -12.46 4.34
C ASP A 20 -7.87 -11.86 3.36
N ALA A 21 -8.02 -10.65 2.81
CA ALA A 21 -7.02 -10.04 1.92
C ALA A 21 -5.66 -9.74 2.60
N GLY A 22 -5.55 -9.99 3.91
CA GLY A 22 -4.32 -9.87 4.69
C GLY A 22 -4.13 -8.51 5.34
N LYS A 23 -5.24 -7.83 5.66
CA LYS A 23 -5.27 -6.53 6.34
C LYS A 23 -4.51 -6.55 7.67
N THR A 24 -4.98 -7.34 8.63
CA THR A 24 -4.37 -7.45 9.96
C THR A 24 -2.92 -7.95 9.88
N THR A 25 -2.63 -8.93 9.01
CA THR A 25 -1.25 -9.39 8.78
C THR A 25 -0.35 -8.24 8.32
N THR A 26 -0.82 -7.39 7.40
CA THR A 26 -0.07 -6.22 6.94
C THR A 26 0.12 -5.20 8.05
N THR A 27 -0.92 -4.94 8.86
CA THR A 27 -0.84 -4.09 10.04
C THR A 27 0.23 -4.57 11.03
N GLU A 28 0.23 -5.86 11.38
CA GLU A 28 1.22 -6.46 12.29
C GLU A 28 2.65 -6.34 11.73
N ARG A 29 2.84 -6.53 10.41
CA ARG A 29 4.16 -6.33 9.78
C ARG A 29 4.62 -4.88 9.88
N ILE A 30 3.71 -3.92 9.66
CA ILE A 30 4.01 -2.50 9.84
C ILE A 30 4.46 -2.21 11.28
N LEU A 31 3.76 -2.75 12.28
CA LEU A 31 4.12 -2.57 13.69
C LEU A 31 5.47 -3.20 14.04
N TYR A 32 5.78 -4.34 13.45
CA TYR A 32 7.09 -4.99 13.62
C TYR A 32 8.22 -4.15 13.01
N TYR A 33 8.09 -3.73 11.75
CA TYR A 33 9.17 -2.99 11.07
C TYR A 33 9.39 -1.58 11.59
N THR A 34 8.36 -0.96 12.17
CA THR A 34 8.49 0.33 12.86
C THR A 34 9.05 0.19 14.28
N GLY A 35 9.35 -1.04 14.73
CA GLY A 35 9.87 -1.33 16.07
C GLY A 35 8.83 -1.19 17.19
N LYS A 36 7.55 -1.00 16.86
CA LYS A 36 6.45 -0.86 17.82
C LYS A 36 6.09 -2.19 18.46
N SER A 37 6.13 -3.27 17.69
CA SER A 37 6.02 -4.64 18.19
C SER A 37 7.37 -5.34 18.04
N HIS A 38 7.75 -6.10 19.06
CA HIS A 38 8.95 -6.95 19.04
C HIS A 38 8.66 -8.39 18.62
N LYS A 39 7.39 -8.71 18.34
CA LYS A 39 6.95 -10.02 17.86
C LYS A 39 6.12 -9.85 16.61
N ILE A 40 6.31 -10.77 15.70
CA ILE A 40 5.40 -11.00 14.59
C ILE A 40 4.23 -11.82 15.15
N GLY A 41 3.06 -11.21 15.25
CA GLY A 41 1.82 -11.93 15.53
C GLY A 41 1.24 -12.51 14.25
N GLU A 42 0.77 -13.76 14.31
CA GLU A 42 -0.06 -14.35 13.25
C GLU A 42 -1.52 -14.38 13.70
N VAL A 43 -2.42 -13.98 12.81
CA VAL A 43 -3.87 -13.94 13.06
C VAL A 43 -4.40 -15.36 13.30
N HIS A 44 -3.89 -16.35 12.57
CA HIS A 44 -4.32 -17.75 12.69
C HIS A 44 -3.94 -18.40 14.02
N ASP A 45 -2.94 -17.86 14.72
CA ASP A 45 -2.49 -18.36 16.02
C ASP A 45 -3.12 -17.58 17.20
N GLY A 46 -4.06 -16.67 16.93
CA GLY A 46 -4.67 -15.79 17.94
C GLY A 46 -3.69 -14.78 18.55
N ALA A 47 -2.51 -14.59 17.93
CA ALA A 47 -1.42 -13.79 18.47
C ALA A 47 -1.35 -12.37 17.87
N ALA A 48 -2.33 -11.97 17.05
CA ALA A 48 -2.40 -10.64 16.46
C ALA A 48 -2.65 -9.60 17.57
N THR A 49 -1.81 -8.56 17.60
CA THR A 49 -1.87 -7.51 18.64
C THR A 49 -3.11 -6.63 18.49
N MET A 50 -3.58 -6.46 17.25
CA MET A 50 -4.71 -5.58 16.93
C MET A 50 -6.09 -6.22 17.15
N ASP A 51 -6.19 -7.54 17.09
CA ASP A 51 -7.43 -8.30 17.36
C ASP A 51 -7.45 -8.70 18.85
N TRP A 52 -7.92 -7.78 19.71
CA TRP A 52 -7.84 -7.92 21.16
C TRP A 52 -9.06 -8.60 21.78
N MET A 53 -10.20 -8.64 21.07
CA MET A 53 -11.38 -9.34 21.55
C MET A 53 -11.25 -10.84 21.34
N GLU A 54 -11.67 -11.64 22.33
CA GLU A 54 -11.64 -13.11 22.25
C GLU A 54 -12.37 -13.63 21.00
N GLN A 55 -13.48 -12.97 20.63
CA GLN A 55 -14.26 -13.29 19.42
C GLN A 55 -13.53 -12.98 18.11
N GLU A 56 -12.67 -11.95 18.09
CA GLU A 56 -11.83 -11.63 16.94
C GLU A 56 -10.74 -12.70 16.76
N GLN A 57 -10.11 -13.11 17.87
CA GLN A 57 -9.09 -14.15 17.88
C GLN A 57 -9.66 -15.53 17.51
N GLU A 58 -10.83 -15.89 18.06
CA GLU A 58 -11.51 -17.17 17.76
C GLU A 58 -11.93 -17.28 16.29
N ARG A 59 -12.35 -16.17 15.68
CA ARG A 59 -12.90 -16.16 14.32
C ARG A 59 -11.90 -15.71 13.25
N GLY A 60 -10.75 -15.20 13.64
CA GLY A 60 -9.73 -14.67 12.73
C GLY A 60 -10.20 -13.44 11.92
N ILE A 61 -11.13 -12.65 12.46
CA ILE A 61 -11.68 -11.46 11.81
C ILE A 61 -11.54 -10.23 12.71
N THR A 62 -11.29 -9.06 12.12
CA THR A 62 -11.37 -7.79 12.84
C THR A 62 -12.82 -7.32 12.92
N ILE A 63 -13.31 -7.11 14.13
CA ILE A 63 -14.66 -6.64 14.43
C ILE A 63 -14.63 -5.15 14.76
N THR A 64 -13.68 -4.71 15.60
CA THR A 64 -13.57 -3.31 16.05
C THR A 64 -12.34 -2.59 15.49
N SER A 65 -12.48 -1.30 15.22
CA SER A 65 -11.39 -0.46 14.77
C SER A 65 -10.40 -0.22 15.92
N ALA A 66 -9.18 -0.72 15.77
CA ALA A 66 -8.08 -0.45 16.68
C ALA A 66 -7.18 0.66 16.12
N ALA A 67 -6.81 1.62 16.97
CA ALA A 67 -5.92 2.71 16.61
C ALA A 67 -4.55 2.53 17.28
N THR A 68 -3.48 2.66 16.51
CA THR A 68 -2.10 2.54 17.00
C THR A 68 -1.21 3.60 16.38
N THR A 69 -0.14 3.98 17.09
CA THR A 69 0.85 4.94 16.61
C THR A 69 2.20 4.27 16.49
N CYS A 70 2.83 4.44 15.33
CA CYS A 70 4.19 4.03 15.05
C CYS A 70 4.98 5.16 14.34
N PHE A 71 6.29 4.94 14.13
CA PHE A 71 7.19 5.92 13.55
C PHE A 71 7.98 5.32 12.38
N TRP A 72 8.07 6.05 11.27
CA TRP A 72 8.82 5.65 10.09
C TRP A 72 9.42 6.88 9.40
N ARG A 73 10.72 6.86 9.07
CA ARG A 73 11.43 7.98 8.41
C ARG A 73 11.13 9.36 9.03
N ASP A 74 11.23 9.49 10.35
CA ASP A 74 10.89 10.69 11.15
C ASP A 74 9.42 11.18 11.03
N HIS A 75 8.52 10.36 10.51
CA HIS A 75 7.09 10.63 10.45
C HIS A 75 6.36 9.84 11.53
N ARG A 76 5.32 10.45 12.08
CA ARG A 76 4.38 9.79 12.97
C ARG A 76 3.22 9.26 12.14
N ILE A 77 3.06 7.93 12.15
CA ILE A 77 1.97 7.25 11.47
C ILE A 77 0.96 6.81 12.53
N ASN A 78 -0.28 7.27 12.40
CA ASN A 78 -1.41 6.79 13.18
C ASN A 78 -2.23 5.88 12.27
N ILE A 79 -2.32 4.60 12.63
CA ILE A 79 -2.99 3.57 11.85
C ILE A 79 -4.31 3.27 12.55
N ILE A 80 -5.39 3.28 11.78
CA ILE A 80 -6.69 2.71 12.18
C ILE A 80 -6.90 1.45 11.35
N ASP A 81 -6.90 0.31 12.02
CA ASP A 81 -7.20 -0.95 11.34
C ASP A 81 -8.71 -1.11 11.22
N THR A 82 -9.26 -1.14 10.00
CA THR A 82 -10.72 -1.07 9.78
C THR A 82 -11.33 -2.45 9.54
N PRO A 83 -12.55 -2.76 9.99
CA PRO A 83 -13.17 -4.05 9.70
C PRO A 83 -13.29 -4.33 8.18
N GLY A 84 -13.03 -5.58 7.77
CA GLY A 84 -13.14 -5.99 6.35
C GLY A 84 -14.49 -6.62 5.98
N HIS A 85 -15.31 -6.94 7.00
CA HIS A 85 -16.60 -7.62 6.84
C HIS A 85 -17.73 -6.61 6.58
N VAL A 86 -18.69 -7.01 5.73
CA VAL A 86 -19.86 -6.18 5.34
C VAL A 86 -20.78 -5.80 6.50
N ASP A 87 -20.77 -6.61 7.55
CA ASP A 87 -21.63 -6.41 8.72
C ASP A 87 -21.16 -5.24 9.60
N PHE A 88 -19.92 -4.78 9.39
CA PHE A 88 -19.30 -3.69 10.16
C PHE A 88 -19.11 -2.42 9.31
N THR A 89 -19.91 -2.24 8.26
CA THR A 89 -19.86 -1.07 7.36
C THR A 89 -20.00 0.28 8.07
N ILE A 90 -20.75 0.36 9.18
CA ILE A 90 -20.86 1.57 10.00
C ILE A 90 -19.51 1.96 10.60
N GLU A 91 -18.71 0.99 11.01
CA GLU A 91 -17.40 1.21 11.62
C GLU A 91 -16.35 1.61 10.59
N VAL A 92 -16.43 1.03 9.39
CA VAL A 92 -15.64 1.47 8.22
C VAL A 92 -15.98 2.92 7.86
N GLU A 93 -17.27 3.30 7.77
CA GLU A 93 -17.65 4.69 7.49
C GLU A 93 -17.18 5.66 8.58
N ARG A 94 -17.26 5.28 9.86
CA ARG A 94 -16.76 6.12 10.96
C ARG A 94 -15.25 6.29 10.88
N SER A 95 -14.52 5.23 10.57
CA SER A 95 -13.07 5.27 10.43
C SER A 95 -12.68 6.20 9.28
N LEU A 96 -13.29 6.04 8.10
CA LEU A 96 -12.99 6.86 6.92
C LEU A 96 -13.26 8.37 7.11
N LYS A 97 -14.17 8.77 8.01
CA LYS A 97 -14.39 10.19 8.33
C LYS A 97 -13.27 10.83 9.15
N VAL A 98 -12.47 10.03 9.84
CA VAL A 98 -11.41 10.50 10.75
C VAL A 98 -10.03 10.41 10.09
N LEU A 99 -9.93 9.63 9.02
CA LEU A 99 -8.69 9.33 8.33
C LEU A 99 -8.38 10.39 7.28
N ASP A 100 -7.11 10.76 7.16
CA ASP A 100 -6.64 11.64 6.10
C ASP A 100 -6.39 10.83 4.83
N GLY A 101 -5.86 9.60 4.94
CA GLY A 101 -5.59 8.71 3.80
C GLY A 101 -5.88 7.24 4.10
N ALA A 102 -5.78 6.38 3.10
CA ALA A 102 -5.95 4.94 3.30
C ALA A 102 -5.05 4.06 2.41
N VAL A 103 -4.76 2.86 2.90
CA VAL A 103 -4.10 1.77 2.17
C VAL A 103 -5.15 0.72 1.83
N ALA A 104 -5.43 0.56 0.54
CA ALA A 104 -6.36 -0.42 0.01
C ALA A 104 -5.64 -1.73 -0.30
N ILE A 105 -5.92 -2.79 0.45
CA ILE A 105 -5.29 -4.09 0.28
C ILE A 105 -6.20 -4.98 -0.58
N PHE A 106 -5.60 -5.57 -1.62
CA PHE A 106 -6.26 -6.53 -2.51
C PHE A 106 -5.57 -7.88 -2.42
N ASP A 107 -6.35 -8.96 -2.49
CA ASP A 107 -5.82 -10.31 -2.62
C ASP A 107 -5.30 -10.52 -4.05
N GLY A 108 -4.02 -10.88 -4.21
CA GLY A 108 -3.40 -11.13 -5.51
C GLY A 108 -4.06 -12.25 -6.31
N VAL A 109 -4.83 -13.14 -5.68
CA VAL A 109 -5.55 -14.25 -6.32
C VAL A 109 -6.95 -13.82 -6.76
N ALA A 110 -7.70 -13.14 -5.88
CA ALA A 110 -9.10 -12.78 -6.12
C ALA A 110 -9.27 -11.41 -6.80
N GLY A 111 -8.31 -10.51 -6.62
CA GLY A 111 -8.34 -9.14 -7.13
C GLY A 111 -9.37 -8.26 -6.43
N VAL A 112 -10.22 -7.60 -7.23
CA VAL A 112 -11.28 -6.72 -6.72
C VAL A 112 -12.57 -7.51 -6.48
N GLU A 113 -12.91 -7.66 -5.21
CA GLU A 113 -14.11 -8.36 -4.75
C GLU A 113 -15.29 -7.39 -4.52
N PRO A 114 -16.56 -7.87 -4.49
CA PRO A 114 -17.74 -7.01 -4.32
C PRO A 114 -17.70 -6.11 -3.08
N GLN A 115 -17.09 -6.60 -2.01
CA GLN A 115 -16.91 -5.84 -0.77
C GLN A 115 -15.82 -4.78 -0.89
N SER A 116 -14.74 -5.08 -1.62
CA SER A 116 -13.70 -4.10 -1.94
C SER A 116 -14.30 -2.91 -2.68
N GLU A 117 -15.23 -3.13 -3.62
CA GLU A 117 -15.98 -2.06 -4.29
C GLU A 117 -16.82 -1.22 -3.31
N THR A 118 -17.44 -1.87 -2.33
CA THR A 118 -18.27 -1.18 -1.33
C THR A 118 -17.43 -0.26 -0.46
N VAL A 119 -16.31 -0.75 0.06
CA VAL A 119 -15.37 0.04 0.88
C VAL A 119 -14.71 1.14 0.03
N TRP A 120 -14.41 0.87 -1.23
CA TRP A 120 -13.90 1.87 -2.17
C TRP A 120 -14.88 3.03 -2.36
N ARG A 121 -16.17 2.74 -2.62
CA ARG A 121 -17.22 3.76 -2.75
C ARG A 121 -17.42 4.56 -1.47
N GLN A 122 -17.29 3.94 -0.30
CA GLN A 122 -17.35 4.66 0.98
C GLN A 122 -16.19 5.65 1.10
N ALA A 123 -14.99 5.23 0.75
CA ALA A 123 -13.84 6.11 0.80
C ALA A 123 -13.95 7.24 -0.26
N ASP A 124 -14.58 6.98 -1.42
CA ASP A 124 -14.85 8.01 -2.45
C ASP A 124 -15.82 9.07 -1.95
N LYS A 125 -16.88 8.64 -1.25
CA LYS A 125 -17.86 9.52 -0.60
C LYS A 125 -17.20 10.49 0.39
N TYR A 126 -16.15 10.06 1.09
CA TYR A 126 -15.41 10.88 2.05
C TYR A 126 -14.16 11.54 1.46
N LYS A 127 -13.89 11.37 0.16
CA LYS A 127 -12.71 11.91 -0.53
C LYS A 127 -11.42 11.60 0.23
N VAL A 128 -11.21 10.34 0.59
CA VAL A 128 -9.98 9.88 1.26
C VAL A 128 -8.96 9.45 0.20
N PRO A 129 -7.80 10.13 0.02
CA PRO A 129 -6.75 9.69 -0.89
C PRO A 129 -6.20 8.32 -0.52
N ARG A 130 -5.86 7.52 -1.54
CA ARG A 130 -5.58 6.09 -1.37
C ARG A 130 -4.41 5.60 -2.21
N ILE A 131 -3.67 4.66 -1.63
CA ILE A 131 -2.72 3.79 -2.34
C ILE A 131 -3.21 2.34 -2.29
N CYS A 132 -2.91 1.57 -3.33
CA CYS A 132 -3.29 0.17 -3.43
C CYS A 132 -2.08 -0.73 -3.14
N PHE A 133 -2.31 -1.83 -2.41
CA PHE A 133 -1.33 -2.86 -2.15
C PHE A 133 -1.88 -4.22 -2.57
N VAL A 134 -1.35 -4.77 -3.65
CA VAL A 134 -1.67 -6.13 -4.10
C VAL A 134 -0.84 -7.11 -3.27
N ASN A 135 -1.50 -7.78 -2.33
CA ASN A 135 -0.91 -8.66 -1.35
C ASN A 135 -0.98 -10.13 -1.80
N LYS A 136 -0.41 -11.04 -1.01
CA LYS A 136 -0.48 -12.49 -1.22
C LYS A 136 0.04 -12.98 -2.57
N LEU A 137 1.02 -12.28 -3.16
CA LEU A 137 1.66 -12.74 -4.39
C LEU A 137 2.44 -14.05 -4.26
N ASP A 138 2.59 -14.57 -3.03
CA ASP A 138 3.14 -15.89 -2.74
C ASP A 138 2.14 -17.05 -2.90
N ARG A 139 0.84 -16.76 -3.10
CA ARG A 139 -0.20 -17.78 -3.24
C ARG A 139 -0.32 -18.29 -4.68
N THR A 140 -0.73 -19.54 -4.82
CA THR A 140 -1.03 -20.14 -6.13
C THR A 140 -2.18 -19.41 -6.80
N GLY A 141 -2.03 -19.10 -8.10
CA GLY A 141 -2.99 -18.32 -8.86
C GLY A 141 -2.87 -16.81 -8.68
N ALA A 142 -1.88 -16.32 -7.92
CA ALA A 142 -1.70 -14.89 -7.75
C ALA A 142 -1.27 -14.22 -9.05
N ASN A 143 -2.00 -13.18 -9.45
CA ASN A 143 -1.76 -12.43 -10.68
C ASN A 143 -1.86 -10.93 -10.42
N PHE A 144 -0.71 -10.27 -10.36
CA PHE A 144 -0.61 -8.84 -10.14
C PHE A 144 -1.30 -8.01 -11.23
N LEU A 145 -1.11 -8.37 -12.50
CA LEU A 145 -1.67 -7.61 -13.62
C LEU A 145 -3.19 -7.71 -13.68
N MET A 146 -3.73 -8.89 -13.41
CA MET A 146 -5.17 -9.08 -13.26
C MET A 146 -5.75 -8.15 -12.18
N CYS A 147 -5.09 -8.04 -11.02
CA CYS A 147 -5.54 -7.12 -9.96
C CYS A 147 -5.52 -5.66 -10.42
N VAL A 148 -4.46 -5.25 -11.14
CA VAL A 148 -4.34 -3.90 -11.71
C VAL A 148 -5.47 -3.61 -12.70
N ASP A 149 -5.77 -4.55 -13.60
CA ASP A 149 -6.86 -4.43 -14.58
C ASP A 149 -8.22 -4.36 -13.87
N MET A 150 -8.44 -5.17 -12.84
CA MET A 150 -9.68 -5.13 -12.06
C MET A 150 -9.86 -3.81 -11.29
N ILE A 151 -8.79 -3.20 -10.78
CA ILE A 151 -8.85 -1.85 -10.16
C ILE A 151 -9.36 -0.83 -11.19
N LYS A 152 -8.92 -0.94 -12.44
CA LYS A 152 -9.39 -0.08 -13.52
C LYS A 152 -10.84 -0.34 -13.87
N ASP A 153 -11.19 -1.60 -14.14
CA ASP A 153 -12.48 -1.96 -14.73
C ASP A 153 -13.63 -1.97 -13.72
N ARG A 154 -13.39 -2.42 -12.48
CA ARG A 154 -14.44 -2.53 -11.45
C ARG A 154 -14.55 -1.29 -10.58
N LEU A 155 -13.42 -0.67 -10.22
CA LEU A 155 -13.42 0.52 -9.35
C LEU A 155 -13.45 1.84 -10.14
N GLY A 156 -13.31 1.79 -11.47
CA GLY A 156 -13.31 2.98 -12.32
C GLY A 156 -12.16 3.94 -12.04
N SER A 157 -11.07 3.45 -11.42
CA SER A 157 -9.93 4.26 -10.97
C SER A 157 -8.73 4.03 -11.88
N LYS A 158 -7.89 5.03 -12.10
CA LYS A 158 -6.68 4.87 -12.93
C LYS A 158 -5.53 4.33 -12.07
N PRO A 159 -5.10 3.06 -12.22
CA PRO A 159 -3.97 2.56 -11.47
C PRO A 159 -2.66 3.17 -11.99
N LEU A 160 -1.81 3.64 -11.09
CA LEU A 160 -0.42 4.02 -11.39
C LEU A 160 0.50 2.93 -10.84
N VAL A 161 0.96 2.02 -11.69
CA VAL A 161 1.84 0.93 -11.29
C VAL A 161 3.21 1.48 -10.90
N THR A 162 3.55 1.45 -9.60
CA THR A 162 4.85 1.91 -9.08
C THR A 162 5.83 0.78 -8.85
N GLN A 163 5.32 -0.46 -8.78
CA GLN A 163 6.11 -1.66 -8.58
C GLN A 163 5.59 -2.80 -9.43
N ILE A 164 6.49 -3.68 -9.86
CA ILE A 164 6.15 -4.98 -10.47
C ILE A 164 6.79 -6.11 -9.65
N PRO A 165 6.13 -7.28 -9.52
CA PRO A 165 6.68 -8.38 -8.75
C PRO A 165 7.86 -9.06 -9.45
N VAL A 166 8.80 -9.55 -8.65
CA VAL A 166 9.90 -10.42 -9.09
C VAL A 166 9.59 -11.84 -8.66
N GLY A 167 9.23 -12.66 -9.63
CA GLY A 167 8.66 -14.00 -9.41
C GLY A 167 7.18 -13.93 -9.00
N ILE A 168 6.54 -15.09 -8.99
CA ILE A 168 5.14 -15.28 -8.56
C ILE A 168 5.01 -16.56 -7.73
N GLU A 169 3.96 -16.64 -6.92
CA GLU A 169 3.68 -17.81 -6.08
C GLU A 169 4.89 -18.19 -5.21
N ALA A 170 5.29 -19.46 -5.21
CA ALA A 170 6.46 -19.94 -4.49
C ALA A 170 7.79 -19.30 -4.93
N SER A 171 7.86 -18.75 -6.16
CA SER A 171 9.06 -18.07 -6.67
C SER A 171 9.13 -16.57 -6.31
N PHE A 172 8.10 -16.04 -5.66
CA PHE A 172 8.04 -14.63 -5.27
C PHE A 172 9.16 -14.27 -4.29
N LYS A 173 10.10 -13.44 -4.76
CA LYS A 173 11.32 -13.08 -4.02
C LYS A 173 11.52 -11.58 -3.85
N GLY A 174 10.78 -10.75 -4.57
CA GLY A 174 10.87 -9.32 -4.39
C GLY A 174 10.04 -8.50 -5.36
N VAL A 175 10.39 -7.24 -5.49
CA VAL A 175 9.68 -6.26 -6.32
C VAL A 175 10.67 -5.37 -7.05
N VAL A 176 10.32 -4.91 -8.24
CA VAL A 176 11.05 -3.85 -8.94
C VAL A 176 10.41 -2.53 -8.55
N ASP A 177 11.22 -1.62 -7.99
CA ASP A 177 10.86 -0.23 -7.80
C ASP A 177 11.03 0.49 -9.14
N LEU A 178 9.90 0.87 -9.76
CA LEU A 178 9.91 1.55 -11.04
C LEU A 178 10.30 3.02 -10.91
N ILE A 179 10.39 3.60 -9.71
CA ILE A 179 10.84 4.97 -9.50
C ILE A 179 12.36 5.04 -9.57
N LYS A 180 13.02 4.13 -8.84
CA LYS A 180 14.48 4.01 -8.78
C LYS A 180 15.07 3.13 -9.89
N MET A 181 14.22 2.42 -10.62
CA MET A 181 14.61 1.43 -11.64
C MET A 181 15.57 0.37 -11.08
N LYS A 182 15.23 -0.18 -9.91
CA LYS A 182 16.02 -1.22 -9.23
C LYS A 182 15.12 -2.33 -8.68
N ALA A 183 15.65 -3.54 -8.64
CA ALA A 183 14.98 -4.68 -7.99
C ALA A 183 15.35 -4.72 -6.50
N ILE A 184 14.35 -4.84 -5.65
CA ILE A 184 14.49 -5.09 -4.21
C ILE A 184 14.21 -6.58 -4.01
N ILE A 185 15.24 -7.33 -3.63
CA ILE A 185 15.15 -8.78 -3.41
C ILE A 185 15.37 -9.06 -1.93
N TRP A 186 14.39 -9.68 -1.29
CA TRP A 186 14.52 -10.10 0.10
C TRP A 186 15.22 -11.45 0.17
N LYS A 187 16.10 -11.58 1.16
CA LYS A 187 16.66 -12.88 1.51
C LYS A 187 15.61 -13.65 2.32
N ASP A 188 15.36 -14.89 1.90
CA ASP A 188 14.54 -15.80 2.71
C ASP A 188 15.20 -15.98 4.10
N GLU A 189 14.41 -16.34 5.11
CA GLU A 189 14.81 -16.59 6.52
C GLU A 189 15.03 -15.38 7.43
N THR A 190 15.14 -14.15 6.91
CA THR A 190 15.41 -12.96 7.77
C THR A 190 14.17 -12.21 8.26
N LEU A 191 12.97 -12.80 8.12
CA LEU A 191 11.69 -12.13 8.41
C LEU A 191 11.58 -10.75 7.72
N GLY A 192 12.19 -10.62 6.53
CA GLY A 192 12.23 -9.39 5.76
C GLY A 192 13.22 -8.33 6.23
N ALA A 193 14.03 -8.59 7.26
CA ALA A 193 15.01 -7.65 7.78
C ALA A 193 16.18 -7.40 6.82
N GLU A 194 16.57 -8.39 6.01
CA GLU A 194 17.61 -8.23 5.00
C GLU A 194 17.03 -8.28 3.58
N PHE A 195 17.24 -7.19 2.85
CA PHE A 195 16.99 -7.11 1.42
C PHE A 195 18.17 -6.45 0.71
N GLU A 196 18.36 -6.83 -0.55
CA GLU A 196 19.40 -6.29 -1.41
C GLU A 196 18.76 -5.55 -2.58
N THR A 197 19.27 -4.36 -2.86
CA THR A 197 18.93 -3.63 -4.08
C THR A 197 19.87 -4.09 -5.20
N LYS A 198 19.30 -4.66 -6.26
CA LYS A 198 20.00 -5.20 -7.43
C LYS A 198 19.51 -4.56 -8.71
N ASP A 199 20.21 -4.82 -9.80
CA ASP A 199 19.69 -4.50 -11.13
C ASP A 199 18.45 -5.34 -11.46
N ILE A 200 17.61 -4.79 -12.33
CA ILE A 200 16.37 -5.44 -12.76
C ILE A 200 16.73 -6.72 -13.52
N PRO A 201 16.13 -7.88 -13.15
CA PRO A 201 16.29 -9.13 -13.89
C PRO A 201 16.00 -8.96 -15.39
N GLU A 202 16.77 -9.64 -16.24
CA GLU A 202 16.71 -9.46 -17.71
C GLU A 202 15.30 -9.72 -18.27
N ASP A 203 14.63 -10.75 -17.75
CA ASP A 203 13.26 -11.14 -18.08
C ASP A 203 12.21 -10.08 -17.74
N LEU A 204 12.51 -9.17 -16.80
CA LEU A 204 11.62 -8.11 -16.38
C LEU A 204 11.96 -6.73 -16.95
N LYS A 205 13.10 -6.56 -17.63
CA LYS A 205 13.54 -5.24 -18.13
C LYS A 205 12.54 -4.64 -19.13
N GLU A 206 12.03 -5.43 -20.06
CA GLU A 206 11.06 -4.95 -21.05
C GLU A 206 9.76 -4.48 -20.39
N SER A 207 9.22 -5.31 -19.49
CA SER A 207 8.03 -4.97 -18.70
C SER A 207 8.26 -3.74 -17.81
N ALA A 208 9.39 -3.68 -17.12
CA ALA A 208 9.76 -2.55 -16.28
C ALA A 208 9.85 -1.25 -17.07
N ASN A 209 10.47 -1.27 -18.26
CA ASN A 209 10.57 -0.09 -19.12
C ASN A 209 9.19 0.36 -19.64
N LYS A 210 8.32 -0.59 -19.98
CA LYS A 210 6.93 -0.28 -20.37
C LYS A 210 6.19 0.42 -19.24
N TYR A 211 6.12 -0.18 -18.05
CA TYR A 211 5.41 0.40 -16.91
C TYR A 211 6.08 1.68 -16.38
N ARG A 212 7.42 1.80 -16.49
CA ARG A 212 8.13 3.05 -16.19
C ARG A 212 7.67 4.18 -17.09
N LYS A 213 7.51 3.93 -18.39
CA LYS A 213 7.05 4.95 -19.34
C LYS A 213 5.63 5.41 -19.00
N GLU A 214 4.71 4.47 -18.79
CA GLU A 214 3.32 4.77 -18.38
C GLU A 214 3.28 5.52 -17.05
N LEU A 215 4.11 5.13 -16.07
CA LEU A 215 4.24 5.83 -14.79
C LEU A 215 4.71 7.26 -14.96
N LEU A 216 5.75 7.48 -15.78
CA LEU A 216 6.29 8.81 -16.01
C LEU A 216 5.27 9.71 -16.69
N GLU A 217 4.60 9.22 -17.74
CA GLU A 217 3.57 9.97 -18.47
C GLU A 217 2.47 10.46 -17.52
N LEU A 218 1.87 9.55 -16.74
CA LEU A 218 0.80 9.91 -15.79
C LEU A 218 1.30 10.82 -14.66
N ALA A 219 2.52 10.61 -14.16
CA ALA A 219 3.07 11.44 -13.10
C ALA A 219 3.32 12.87 -13.60
N VAL A 220 3.95 13.06 -14.76
CA VAL A 220 4.32 14.40 -15.24
C VAL A 220 3.12 15.24 -15.66
N GLU A 221 2.01 14.63 -16.08
CA GLU A 221 0.74 15.32 -16.34
C GLU A 221 0.27 16.17 -15.13
N GLN A 222 0.76 15.86 -13.93
CA GLN A 222 0.45 16.59 -12.71
C GLN A 222 1.19 17.92 -12.57
N ASP A 223 2.22 18.19 -13.37
CA ASP A 223 3.05 19.40 -13.29
C ASP A 223 3.49 19.85 -14.70
N GLU A 224 2.93 20.97 -15.17
CA GLU A 224 3.14 21.50 -16.53
C GLU A 224 4.63 21.63 -16.90
N LYS A 225 5.46 22.09 -15.97
CA LYS A 225 6.89 22.26 -16.22
C LYS A 225 7.60 20.92 -16.39
N LEU A 226 7.26 19.93 -15.57
CA LEU A 226 7.85 18.59 -15.67
C LEU A 226 7.34 17.85 -16.91
N MET A 227 6.10 18.13 -17.34
CA MET A 227 5.56 17.63 -18.61
C MET A 227 6.33 18.18 -19.80
N GLU A 228 6.60 19.49 -19.84
CA GLU A 228 7.45 20.10 -20.88
C GLU A 228 8.87 19.51 -20.87
N ASP A 229 9.49 19.38 -19.70
CA ASP A 229 10.82 18.79 -19.57
C ASP A 229 10.85 17.34 -20.09
N TYR A 230 9.82 16.54 -19.79
CA TYR A 230 9.66 15.17 -20.29
C TYR A 230 9.54 15.11 -21.82
N LEU A 231 8.68 15.95 -22.42
CA LEU A 231 8.48 16.01 -23.87
C LEU A 231 9.75 16.44 -24.62
N ASN A 232 10.57 17.27 -23.98
CA ASN A 232 11.89 17.67 -24.49
C ASN A 232 12.99 16.62 -24.26
N GLY A 233 12.64 15.44 -23.73
CA GLY A 233 13.58 14.34 -23.49
C GLY A 233 14.51 14.55 -22.31
N LYS A 234 14.20 15.48 -21.39
CA LYS A 234 15.00 15.67 -20.17
C LYS A 234 14.66 14.59 -19.14
N GLU A 235 15.70 14.13 -18.45
CA GLU A 235 15.55 13.17 -17.37
C GLU A 235 14.94 13.82 -16.13
N ILE A 236 13.97 13.15 -15.53
CA ILE A 236 13.23 13.65 -14.37
C ILE A 236 13.78 13.00 -13.11
N SER A 237 14.18 13.83 -12.15
CA SER A 237 14.69 13.33 -10.87
C SER A 237 13.64 12.52 -10.09
N GLU A 238 14.09 11.52 -9.32
CA GLU A 238 13.22 10.70 -8.46
C GLU A 238 12.35 11.54 -7.52
N LYS A 239 12.91 12.63 -6.96
CA LYS A 239 12.19 13.56 -6.08
C LYS A 239 11.02 14.24 -6.79
N ASN A 240 11.22 14.63 -8.04
CA ASN A 240 10.17 15.25 -8.86
C ASN A 240 9.09 14.23 -9.21
N ILE A 241 9.47 13.00 -9.54
CA ILE A 241 8.53 11.90 -9.80
C ILE A 241 7.66 11.67 -8.56
N ILE A 242 8.26 11.50 -7.38
CA ILE A 242 7.54 11.30 -6.12
C ILE A 242 6.58 12.46 -5.85
N LYS A 243 7.01 13.71 -6.06
CA LYS A 243 6.17 14.90 -5.87
C LYS A 243 4.95 14.89 -6.80
N CYS A 244 5.15 14.51 -8.06
CA CYS A 244 4.08 14.35 -9.05
C CYS A 244 3.09 13.25 -8.66
N ILE A 245 3.59 12.08 -8.26
CA ILE A 245 2.77 10.96 -7.80
C ILE A 245 1.93 11.37 -6.59
N ARG A 246 2.54 12.03 -5.60
CA ARG A 246 1.82 12.58 -4.45
C ARG A 246 0.71 13.53 -4.91
N LYS A 247 1.02 14.48 -5.79
CA LYS A 247 0.04 15.47 -6.28
C LYS A 247 -1.16 14.80 -6.96
N GLY A 248 -0.93 13.81 -7.84
CA GLY A 248 -2.01 13.08 -8.51
C GLY A 248 -2.80 12.17 -7.56
N CYS A 249 -2.12 11.53 -6.60
CA CYS A 249 -2.75 10.71 -5.56
C CYS A 249 -3.72 11.54 -4.69
N LEU A 250 -3.30 12.73 -4.27
CA LEU A 250 -4.13 13.64 -3.45
C LEU A 250 -5.31 14.23 -4.23
N LYS A 251 -5.16 14.36 -5.55
CA LYS A 251 -6.21 14.86 -6.46
C LYS A 251 -7.18 13.80 -6.96
N PHE A 252 -6.93 12.52 -6.67
CA PHE A 252 -7.70 11.38 -7.19
C PHE A 252 -7.56 11.19 -8.72
N ASP A 253 -6.51 11.72 -9.34
CA ASP A 253 -6.29 11.56 -10.78
C ASP A 253 -5.88 10.13 -11.13
N PHE A 254 -5.18 9.47 -10.20
CA PHE A 254 -4.80 8.07 -10.24
C PHE A 254 -4.54 7.55 -8.81
N VAL A 255 -4.42 6.23 -8.68
CA VAL A 255 -4.09 5.54 -7.43
C VAL A 255 -2.77 4.79 -7.55
N PRO A 256 -1.73 5.13 -6.76
CA PRO A 256 -0.47 4.39 -6.76
C PRO A 256 -0.68 2.92 -6.36
N VAL A 257 -0.19 1.99 -7.18
CA VAL A 257 -0.27 0.55 -6.94
C VAL A 257 1.11 0.01 -6.60
N LEU A 258 1.18 -0.64 -5.43
CA LEU A 258 2.32 -1.35 -4.89
C LEU A 258 1.99 -2.84 -4.77
N THR A 259 3.00 -3.67 -4.52
CA THR A 259 2.78 -5.10 -4.37
C THR A 259 3.74 -5.76 -3.38
N GLY A 260 3.33 -6.92 -2.86
CA GLY A 260 4.13 -7.68 -1.92
C GLY A 260 3.45 -8.95 -1.42
N SER A 261 4.05 -9.51 -0.39
CA SER A 261 3.46 -10.56 0.45
C SER A 261 3.75 -10.22 1.90
N ALA A 262 2.72 -9.75 2.61
CA ALA A 262 2.80 -9.50 4.05
C ALA A 262 3.08 -10.79 4.83
N PHE A 263 2.58 -11.94 4.36
CA PHE A 263 2.85 -13.24 4.97
C PHE A 263 4.32 -13.63 4.86
N LYS A 264 4.92 -13.46 3.67
CA LYS A 264 6.35 -13.75 3.43
C LYS A 264 7.27 -12.59 3.76
N ASN A 265 6.78 -11.53 4.43
CA ASN A 265 7.60 -10.40 4.88
C ASN A 265 8.29 -9.62 3.75
N LYS A 266 7.66 -9.55 2.57
CA LYS A 266 8.21 -8.95 1.36
C LYS A 266 7.34 -7.79 0.88
N GLY A 267 7.90 -6.62 0.64
CA GLY A 267 7.18 -5.46 0.08
C GLY A 267 6.50 -4.52 1.10
N VAL A 268 6.50 -4.84 2.39
CA VAL A 268 5.86 -3.98 3.42
C VAL A 268 6.69 -2.73 3.74
N GLN A 269 8.03 -2.80 3.69
CA GLN A 269 8.87 -1.62 3.91
C GLN A 269 8.71 -0.57 2.79
N PRO A 270 8.72 -0.95 1.49
CA PRO A 270 8.36 -0.02 0.43
C PRO A 270 6.93 0.52 0.53
N LEU A 271 5.99 -0.27 1.08
CA LEU A 271 4.64 0.23 1.38
C LEU A 271 4.68 1.35 2.44
N LEU A 272 5.48 1.20 3.50
CA LEU A 272 5.67 2.26 4.50
C LEU A 272 6.33 3.51 3.94
N ASP A 273 7.29 3.34 3.02
CA ASP A 273 7.87 4.45 2.28
C ASP A 273 6.81 5.19 1.46
N ALA A 274 5.98 4.46 0.72
CA ALA A 274 4.89 5.03 -0.07
C ALA A 274 3.81 5.72 0.77
N VAL A 275 3.52 5.24 1.98
CA VAL A 275 2.64 5.92 2.94
C VAL A 275 3.19 7.32 3.27
N VAL A 276 4.50 7.41 3.54
CA VAL A 276 5.13 8.70 3.83
C VAL A 276 5.15 9.59 2.59
N ASP A 277 5.52 9.02 1.45
CA ASP A 277 5.79 9.78 0.23
C ASP A 277 4.50 10.25 -0.47
N TYR A 278 3.43 9.44 -0.51
CA TYR A 278 2.22 9.72 -1.30
C TYR A 278 0.97 10.09 -0.50
N LEU A 279 0.78 9.54 0.71
CA LEU A 279 -0.46 9.79 1.47
C LEU A 279 -0.46 11.16 2.17
N PRO A 280 -1.64 11.76 2.39
CA PRO A 280 -1.76 13.10 2.93
C PRO A 280 -1.27 13.21 4.37
N SER A 281 -0.82 14.42 4.69
CA SER A 281 -0.76 14.92 6.06
C SER A 281 -2.06 15.65 6.42
N PRO A 282 -2.32 15.94 7.69
CA PRO A 282 -3.44 16.79 8.12
C PRO A 282 -3.46 18.20 7.51
N ILE A 283 -2.38 18.65 6.86
CA ILE A 283 -2.31 19.95 6.18
C ILE A 283 -2.87 19.85 4.75
N ASP A 284 -2.88 18.65 4.18
CA ASP A 284 -3.30 18.40 2.79
C ASP A 284 -4.82 18.21 2.64
N ILE A 285 -5.55 18.08 3.76
CA ILE A 285 -7.00 17.78 3.83
C ILE A 285 -7.81 19.01 4.26
#